data_AF-A0A1F8PW78-F1
#
_entry.id   AF-A0A1F8PW78-F1
#
_cell.length_a   1.000
_cell.length_b   1.000
_cell.length_c   1.000
_cell.angle_alpha   90.00
_cell.angle_beta   90.00
_cell.angle_gamma   90.00
#
_symmetry.space_group_name_H-M   'P 1'
#
loop_
_entity.id
_entity.type
_entity.pdbx_description
1 polymer ?
#
loop_
_entity_poly.entity_id
_entity_poly.type
_entity_poly.pdbx_seq_one_letter_code
_entity_poly.pdbx_strand_id
1 'polypeptide(L)'
;MDQDKIKAINKEVYRRFPEVKGKKPKVQVLKLSNKRGPDQAKTYLLVYGSQVSTSNQQVLPRIVRVVATEEGVIVKITTSK
;
A
#
# COMPACT_ATOMS: atom_id res chain seq x y z
N MET A 1 13.55 2.13 -1.78
CA MET A 1 12.49 3.07 -2.18
C MET A 1 12.61 4.32 -1.33
N ASP A 2 12.66 5.47 -1.99
CA ASP A 2 12.92 6.76 -1.34
C ASP A 2 11.67 7.35 -0.69
N GLN A 3 11.88 8.19 0.33
CA GLN A 3 10.79 8.81 1.08
C GLN A 3 9.84 9.64 0.19
N ASP A 4 10.36 10.32 -0.84
CA ASP A 4 9.53 11.16 -1.71
C ASP A 4 8.61 10.33 -2.60
N LYS A 5 9.06 9.15 -3.03
CA LYS A 5 8.20 8.20 -3.73
C LYS A 5 7.10 7.69 -2.82
N ILE A 6 7.40 7.42 -1.55
CA ILE A 6 6.41 6.99 -0.56
C ILE A 6 5.36 8.09 -0.34
N LYS A 7 5.78 9.36 -0.25
CA LYS A 7 4.85 10.51 -0.12
C LYS A 7 3.92 10.61 -1.33
N ALA A 8 4.42 10.42 -2.55
CA ALA A 8 3.61 10.43 -3.76
C ALA A 8 2.56 9.31 -3.74
N ILE A 9 2.96 8.08 -3.38
CA ILE A 9 2.03 6.96 -3.23
C ILE A 9 1.00 7.25 -2.13
N ASN A 10 1.43 7.77 -0.97
CA ASN A 10 0.53 8.12 0.12
C ASN A 10 -0.56 9.10 -0.34
N LYS A 11 -0.20 10.14 -1.10
CA LYS A 11 -1.16 11.12 -1.63
C LYS A 11 -2.23 10.44 -2.48
N GLU A 12 -1.84 9.52 -3.37
CA GLU A 12 -2.78 8.82 -4.23
C GLU A 12 -3.63 7.80 -3.44
N VAL A 13 -3.03 7.09 -2.49
CA VAL A 13 -3.77 6.14 -1.63
C VAL A 13 -4.79 6.87 -0.77
N TYR A 14 -4.42 7.98 -0.13
CA TYR A 14 -5.34 8.76 0.71
C TYR A 14 -6.48 9.39 -0.09
N ARG A 15 -6.27 9.67 -1.39
CA ARG A 15 -7.32 10.16 -2.28
C ARG A 15 -8.35 9.07 -2.59
N ARG A 16 -7.91 7.82 -2.77
CA ARG A 16 -8.80 6.67 -3.10
C ARG A 16 -9.41 6.02 -1.86
N PHE A 17 -8.70 6.02 -0.74
CA PHE A 17 -9.06 5.38 0.52
C PHE A 17 -8.91 6.39 1.66
N PRO A 18 -9.87 7.34 1.80
CA PRO A 18 -9.82 8.37 2.85
C PRO A 18 -9.75 7.79 4.26
N GLU A 19 -10.25 6.57 4.48
CA GLU A 19 -10.25 5.88 5.77
C GLU A 19 -8.84 5.55 6.29
N VAL A 20 -7.82 5.49 5.41
CA VAL A 20 -6.41 5.32 5.80
C VAL A 20 -5.61 6.62 5.76
N LYS A 21 -6.26 7.78 5.57
CA LYS A 21 -5.59 9.08 5.47
C LYS A 21 -4.76 9.37 6.73
N GLY A 22 -3.51 9.77 6.51
CA GLY A 22 -2.55 10.06 7.59
C GLY A 22 -1.95 8.83 8.27
N LYS A 23 -2.38 7.60 7.92
CA LYS A 23 -1.74 6.37 8.40
C LYS A 23 -0.47 6.10 7.61
N LYS A 24 0.65 5.94 8.31
CA LYS A 24 1.93 5.58 7.68
C LYS A 24 1.89 4.11 7.25
N PRO A 25 2.21 3.80 5.99
CA PRO A 25 2.25 2.42 5.54
C PRO A 25 3.46 1.69 6.14
N LYS A 26 3.30 0.39 6.41
CA LYS A 26 4.42 -0.51 6.59
C LYS A 26 4.96 -0.88 5.21
N VAL A 27 6.23 -0.57 4.94
CA VAL A 27 6.89 -0.83 3.66
C VAL A 27 7.71 -2.12 3.77
N GLN A 28 7.48 -3.06 2.85
CA GLN A 28 8.20 -4.33 2.78
C GLN A 28 8.74 -4.52 1.36
N VAL A 29 9.94 -5.08 1.23
CA VAL A 29 10.49 -5.47 -0.07
C VAL A 29 9.79 -6.74 -0.51
N LEU A 30 9.11 -6.68 -1.66
CA LEU A 30 8.49 -7.83 -2.28
C LEU A 30 9.45 -8.35 -3.37
N LYS A 31 10.14 -9.44 -3.08
CA LYS A 31 10.86 -10.21 -4.11
C LYS A 31 9.80 -10.97 -4.90
N LEU A 32 9.48 -10.51 -6.11
CA LEU A 32 8.58 -11.25 -6.99
C LEU A 32 9.30 -12.53 -7.44
N SER A 33 9.10 -13.63 -6.70
CA SER A 33 9.75 -14.93 -6.92
C SER A 33 9.41 -15.59 -8.27
N ASN A 34 8.50 -15.01 -9.04
CA ASN A 34 7.95 -15.62 -10.27
C ASN A 34 8.52 -15.04 -11.57
N LYS A 35 9.47 -14.10 -11.53
CA LYS A 35 10.25 -13.71 -12.72
C LYS A 35 11.64 -14.35 -12.67
N ARG A 36 11.82 -15.48 -13.37
CA ARG A 36 13.16 -16.03 -13.68
C ARG A 36 13.75 -15.17 -14.81
N GLY A 37 14.60 -14.21 -14.47
CA GLY A 37 15.32 -13.37 -15.43
C GLY A 37 16.22 -12.33 -14.74
N PRO A 38 17.21 -11.76 -15.46
CA PRO A 38 18.16 -10.79 -14.91
C PRO A 38 17.51 -9.44 -14.50
N ASP A 39 16.32 -9.13 -15.00
CA ASP A 39 15.54 -7.92 -14.69
C ASP A 39 14.55 -8.13 -13.52
N GLN A 40 15.05 -8.49 -12.34
CA GLN A 40 14.24 -8.41 -11.12
C GLN A 40 14.09 -6.95 -10.68
N ALA A 41 13.16 -6.23 -11.30
CA ALA A 41 12.74 -4.93 -10.79
C ALA A 41 12.27 -5.10 -9.33
N LYS A 42 12.89 -4.37 -8.40
CA LYS A 42 12.52 -4.42 -6.98
C LYS A 42 11.11 -3.86 -6.85
N THR A 43 10.21 -4.67 -6.31
CA THR A 43 8.87 -4.22 -5.94
C THR A 43 8.76 -4.08 -4.43
N TYR A 44 7.87 -3.18 -4.01
CA TYR A 44 7.61 -2.84 -2.62
C TYR A 44 6.14 -3.05 -2.34
N LEU A 45 5.85 -3.66 -1.19
CA LEU A 45 4.52 -3.78 -0.63
C LEU A 45 4.34 -2.73 0.46
N LEU A 46 3.40 -1.82 0.27
CA LEU A 46 3.00 -0.81 1.25
C LEU A 46 1.66 -1.23 1.85
N VAL A 47 1.61 -1.45 3.16
CA VAL A 47 0.40 -1.88 3.88
C VAL A 47 -0.08 -0.78 4.80
N TYR A 48 -1.28 -0.27 4.54
CA TYR A 48 -1.99 0.72 5.35
C TYR A 48 -3.04 0.01 6.19
N GLY A 49 -3.04 0.26 7.50
CA GLY A 49 -4.06 -0.25 8.41
C GLY A 49 -4.87 0.90 9.00
N SER A 50 -6.19 0.74 9.00
CA SER A 50 -7.13 1.60 9.71
C SER A 50 -8.24 0.78 10.35
N GLN A 51 -8.98 1.42 11.23
CA GLN A 51 -10.15 0.88 11.90
C GLN A 51 -11.32 1.80 11.57
N VAL A 52 -12.40 1.23 11.07
CA VAL A 52 -13.61 1.98 10.74
C VAL A 52 -14.72 1.56 11.69
N SER A 53 -15.31 2.54 12.38
CA SER A 53 -16.49 2.32 13.21
C SER A 53 -17.73 2.26 12.34
N THR A 54 -18.53 1.23 12.50
CA THR A 54 -19.82 1.09 11.80
C THR A 54 -20.93 1.77 12.59
N SER A 55 -22.09 1.92 11.96
CA SER A 55 -23.32 2.43 12.60
C SER A 55 -23.71 1.64 13.86
N ASN A 56 -23.25 0.39 13.97
CA ASN A 56 -23.59 -0.51 15.06
C ASN A 56 -22.51 -0.53 16.16
N GLN A 57 -21.64 0.49 16.23
CA GLN A 57 -20.53 0.61 17.18
C GLN A 57 -19.48 -0.52 17.09
N GLN A 58 -19.52 -1.33 16.03
CA GLN A 58 -18.50 -2.35 15.77
C GLN A 58 -17.32 -1.74 15.02
N VAL A 59 -16.11 -2.17 15.40
CA VAL A 59 -14.88 -1.73 14.75
C VAL A 59 -14.44 -2.77 13.73
N LEU A 60 -14.40 -2.37 12.45
CA LEU A 60 -13.93 -3.21 11.36
C LEU A 60 -12.50 -2.83 10.95
N PRO A 61 -11.56 -3.78 10.90
CA PRO A 61 -10.23 -3.52 10.37
C PRO A 61 -10.28 -3.31 8.85
N ARG A 62 -9.72 -2.19 8.40
CA ARG A 62 -9.50 -1.88 6.98
C ARG A 62 -8.02 -1.94 6.67
N ILE A 63 -7.65 -2.81 5.73
CA ILE A 63 -6.27 -2.95 5.26
C ILE A 63 -6.23 -2.64 3.78
N VAL A 64 -5.41 -1.67 3.40
CA VAL A 64 -5.08 -1.37 1.99
C VAL A 64 -3.64 -1.82 1.74
N ARG A 65 -3.44 -2.64 0.72
CA ARG A 65 -2.13 -3.13 0.28
C ARG A 65 -1.83 -2.57 -1.09
N VAL A 66 -0.67 -1.98 -1.25
CA VAL A 66 -0.22 -1.38 -2.51
C VAL A 66 1.09 -2.03 -2.91
N VAL A 67 1.13 -2.61 -4.09
CA VAL A 67 2.37 -3.06 -4.72
C VAL A 67 2.85 -1.94 -5.63
N ALA A 68 4.09 -1.50 -5.44
CA ALA A 68 4.71 -0.45 -6.24
C ALA A 68 6.12 -0.85 -6.66
N THR A 69 6.62 -0.24 -7.74
CA THR A 69 8.02 -0.40 -8.17
C THR A 69 8.94 0.50 -7.35
N GLU A 70 10.26 0.34 -7.51
CA GLU A 70 11.27 1.20 -6.86
C GLU A 70 11.12 2.68 -7.21
N GLU A 71 10.65 2.97 -8.43
CA GLU A 71 10.39 4.32 -8.95
C GLU A 71 9.12 4.95 -8.37
N GLY A 72 8.34 4.19 -7.60
CA GLY A 72 7.09 4.63 -6.98
C GLY A 72 5.84 4.46 -7.86
N VAL A 73 5.94 3.71 -8.96
CA VAL A 73 4.79 3.40 -9.82
C VAL A 73 3.93 2.35 -9.15
N ILE A 74 2.64 2.63 -8.95
CA ILE A 74 1.70 1.68 -8.36
C ILE A 74 1.34 0.61 -9.40
N VAL A 75 1.66 -0.65 -9.10
CA VAL A 75 1.36 -1.82 -9.93
C VAL A 75 -0.02 -2.39 -9.60
N LYS A 76 -0.35 -2.48 -8.30
CA LYS A 76 -1.60 -3.08 -7.84
C LYS A 76 -2.03 -2.50 -6.50
N ILE A 77 -3.34 -2.38 -6.30
CA ILE A 77 -3.93 -2.07 -5.00
C ILE A 77 -4.94 -3.17 -4.65
N THR A 78 -4.90 -3.68 -3.43
CA THR A 78 -5.91 -4.60 -2.87
C THR A 78 -6.38 -4.12 -1.51
N THR A 79 -7.62 -4.41 -1.16
CA THR A 79 -8.22 -4.02 0.12
C THR A 79 -8.92 -5.20 0.77
N SER A 80 -8.94 -5.23 2.11
CA SER A 80 -9.86 -6.12 2.84
C SER A 80 -11.26 -5.53 2.86
N LYS A 81 -12.25 -6.32 2.42
CA LYS A 81 -13.68 -5.99 2.54
C LYS A 81 -14.22 -6.45 3.88
#